data_AF-A0AAE3JQB0-F1
#
_entry.id   AF-A0AAE3JQB0-F1
#
_cell.length_a   1.000
_cell.length_b   1.000
_cell.length_c   1.000
_cell.angle_alpha   90.00
_cell.angle_beta   90.00
_cell.angle_gamma   90.00
#
_symmetry.space_group_name_H-M   'P 1'
#
loop_
_entity.id
_entity.type
_entity.pdbx_description
1 polymer ?
#
loop_
_entity_poly.entity_id
_entity_poly.type
_entity_poly.pdbx_seq_one_letter_code
_entity_poly.pdbx_strand_id
1 'polypeptide(L)'
;MKAKIHLIYLLLLSILLFVGGADFFDTPGETSKNLYKPSFKKDYALTDKIRLSPKTFPQSNSRPLVKIIAPKDKSSYPMGTRVVYQINVSDIEDGESEYGEIPSNEVLLKVEYPGSSGTTAERDNNIQGNPPGLLEILSSNCLNCHAFKDKLIGPSFYEISERYDITPQNMQTMAKHVKEGSSGVWGNTVMPSHPELSNQEIHEMVQWIMKNAGKSNIDYYTGTEGSIKIPLSVDSEKNVTFILTASYTDHGEDGGQRLKGQDSVIIYAN
;
A
#
# COMPACT_ATOMS: atom_id res chain seq x y z
N MET A 1 48.10 30.68 -21.74
CA MET A 1 47.32 31.93 -21.87
C MET A 1 46.03 31.72 -21.10
N LYS A 2 45.98 32.00 -19.79
CA LYS A 2 45.59 33.27 -19.14
C LYS A 2 44.18 33.80 -19.52
N ALA A 3 43.24 33.52 -18.60
CA ALA A 3 42.37 34.47 -17.88
C ALA A 3 41.05 35.02 -18.50
N LYS A 4 39.97 34.83 -17.72
CA LYS A 4 38.96 35.81 -17.18
C LYS A 4 37.70 35.01 -16.82
N ILE A 5 37.18 34.80 -15.60
CA ILE A 5 37.10 35.51 -14.30
C ILE A 5 36.59 36.96 -14.41
N HIS A 6 35.27 37.13 -14.22
CA HIS A 6 34.62 38.07 -13.28
C HIS A 6 33.10 38.14 -13.52
N LEU A 7 32.29 37.88 -12.49
CA LEU A 7 31.49 38.93 -11.84
C LEU A 7 30.95 38.43 -10.48
N ILE A 8 31.19 39.24 -9.43
CA ILE A 8 30.80 39.06 -8.04
C ILE A 8 29.91 40.28 -7.67
N TYR A 9 29.03 40.10 -6.67
CA TYR A 9 28.51 41.08 -5.68
C TYR A 9 27.07 41.61 -5.81
N LEU A 10 26.37 41.55 -4.66
CA LEU A 10 25.25 42.33 -4.09
C LEU A 10 24.24 41.33 -3.46
N LEU A 11 23.84 41.34 -2.18
CA LEU A 11 24.07 42.24 -1.05
C LEU A 11 23.56 41.51 0.22
N LEU A 12 24.36 41.43 1.27
CA LEU A 12 23.95 41.16 2.66
C LEU A 12 23.74 42.52 3.33
N LEU A 13 22.59 42.77 3.97
CA LEU A 13 22.53 43.62 5.15
C LEU A 13 21.30 43.32 6.04
N SER A 14 21.64 42.91 7.25
CA SER A 14 20.88 42.88 8.50
C SER A 14 20.12 44.17 8.85
N ILE A 15 19.05 44.07 9.66
CA ILE A 15 18.85 44.86 10.89
C ILE A 15 17.89 44.13 11.84
N LEU A 16 18.29 44.18 13.10
CA LEU A 16 17.75 43.57 14.31
C LEU A 16 16.82 44.57 15.04
N LEU A 17 16.04 44.07 16.02
CA LEU A 17 15.36 44.77 17.13
C LEU A 17 13.91 45.24 16.89
N PHE A 18 12.96 44.60 17.56
CA PHE A 18 12.19 45.26 18.62
C PHE A 18 11.66 44.21 19.62
N VAL A 19 12.23 44.23 20.83
CA VAL A 19 11.71 43.62 22.04
C VAL A 19 11.04 44.75 22.83
N GLY A 20 9.84 44.53 23.36
CA GLY A 20 9.18 45.47 24.26
C GLY A 20 7.85 44.92 24.74
N GLY A 21 7.86 44.32 25.93
CA GLY A 21 6.66 43.85 26.62
C GLY A 21 6.10 44.84 27.63
N ALA A 22 5.22 44.29 28.47
CA ALA A 22 4.67 44.77 29.74
C ALA A 22 3.28 45.44 29.72
N ASP A 23 2.36 44.65 30.27
CA ASP A 23 1.10 44.92 30.98
C ASP A 23 0.93 46.31 31.61
N PHE A 24 -0.25 46.93 31.49
CA PHE A 24 -0.83 47.75 32.56
C PHE A 24 -2.34 48.13 32.36
N PHE A 25 -3.20 47.54 33.21
CA PHE A 25 -4.40 48.09 33.89
C PHE A 25 -5.78 48.23 33.20
N ASP A 26 -6.77 47.92 34.05
CA ASP A 26 -8.20 47.80 33.86
C ASP A 26 -8.97 49.01 34.45
N THR A 27 -10.16 49.26 33.89
CA THR A 27 -11.32 50.07 34.39
C THR A 27 -11.36 51.61 34.16
N PRO A 28 -12.54 52.29 34.29
CA PRO A 28 -13.56 52.41 33.24
C PRO A 28 -14.14 53.85 33.07
N GLY A 29 -14.87 54.15 31.98
CA GLY A 29 -15.66 55.39 31.91
C GLY A 29 -16.20 55.80 30.52
N GLU A 30 -17.50 55.55 30.31
CA GLU A 30 -18.52 56.37 29.62
C GLU A 30 -18.04 57.68 28.93
N THR A 31 -18.38 58.06 27.68
CA THR A 31 -19.68 58.11 26.99
C THR A 31 -19.43 58.52 25.52
N SER A 32 -20.22 58.04 24.56
CA SER A 32 -20.97 58.92 23.63
C SER A 32 -21.91 58.15 22.68
N LYS A 33 -23.20 58.30 22.96
CA LYS A 33 -24.32 58.67 22.06
C LYS A 33 -24.67 57.78 20.85
N ASN A 34 -25.81 57.11 21.05
CA ASN A 34 -26.99 57.09 20.18
C ASN A 34 -26.79 56.80 18.69
N LEU A 35 -27.12 55.57 18.29
CA LEU A 35 -27.84 55.30 17.04
C LEU A 35 -28.73 54.04 17.22
N TYR A 36 -30.05 54.27 17.17
CA TYR A 36 -31.12 53.36 16.73
C TYR A 36 -31.34 52.01 17.44
N LYS A 37 -32.44 51.91 18.23
CA LYS A 37 -33.04 50.65 18.68
C LYS A 37 -34.44 50.48 18.05
N PRO A 38 -34.66 49.54 17.12
CA PRO A 38 -36.00 49.10 16.80
C PRO A 38 -36.41 48.00 17.80
N SER A 39 -37.48 48.26 18.55
CA SER A 39 -38.17 47.30 19.38
C SER A 39 -38.93 46.30 18.50
N PHE A 40 -38.41 45.08 18.35
CA PHE A 40 -39.18 43.96 17.79
C PHE A 40 -39.78 43.14 18.93
N LYS A 41 -41.12 43.08 18.95
CA LYS A 41 -41.92 42.26 19.86
C LYS A 41 -41.53 40.78 19.67
N LYS A 42 -41.23 40.10 20.78
CA LYS A 42 -41.13 38.64 20.84
C LYS A 42 -42.53 38.07 20.67
N ASP A 43 -42.84 37.58 19.47
CA ASP A 43 -43.95 36.65 19.23
C ASP A 43 -43.66 35.84 17.96
N TYR A 44 -42.70 34.90 18.06
CA TYR A 44 -42.66 33.74 17.20
C TYR A 44 -42.48 32.52 18.09
N ALA A 45 -43.59 31.80 18.30
CA ALA A 45 -43.56 30.47 18.87
C ALA A 45 -42.72 29.58 17.94
N LEU A 46 -41.57 29.12 18.43
CA LEU A 46 -40.82 28.02 17.84
C LEU A 46 -41.63 26.74 18.04
N THR A 47 -42.59 26.50 17.17
CA THR A 47 -43.22 25.19 17.03
C THR A 47 -42.58 24.47 15.84
N ASP A 48 -42.16 23.24 16.16
CA ASP A 48 -41.66 22.19 15.29
C ASP A 48 -40.19 22.22 14.86
N LYS A 49 -39.44 21.47 15.66
CA LYS A 49 -38.14 20.85 15.40
C LYS A 49 -38.06 20.29 13.97
N ILE A 50 -37.54 21.08 13.02
CA ILE A 50 -36.81 20.50 11.89
C ILE A 50 -35.41 20.23 12.40
N ARG A 51 -35.25 19.11 13.10
CA ARG A 51 -33.94 18.49 13.29
C ARG A 51 -33.53 18.02 11.89
N LEU A 52 -32.70 18.80 11.20
CA LEU A 52 -32.00 18.31 10.01
C LEU A 52 -31.13 17.17 10.50
N SER A 53 -31.65 15.94 10.39
CA SER A 53 -30.82 14.75 10.47
C SER A 53 -29.73 14.93 9.42
N PRO A 54 -28.43 14.84 9.76
CA PRO A 54 -27.41 14.76 8.73
C PRO A 54 -27.81 13.58 7.86
N LYS A 55 -28.17 13.85 6.60
CA LYS A 55 -28.32 12.80 5.61
C LYS A 55 -26.91 12.25 5.44
N THR A 56 -26.63 11.14 6.11
CA THR A 56 -25.57 10.24 5.72
C THR A 56 -25.93 9.82 4.30
N PHE A 57 -25.29 10.42 3.30
CA PHE A 57 -25.23 9.77 2.00
C PHE A 57 -24.49 8.47 2.29
N PRO A 58 -25.07 7.30 1.94
CA PRO A 58 -24.23 6.13 1.89
C PRO A 58 -23.13 6.49 0.89
N GLN A 59 -21.91 6.66 1.38
CA GLN A 59 -20.77 6.33 0.55
C GLN A 59 -21.07 4.90 0.10
N SER A 60 -20.86 4.63 -1.18
CA SER A 60 -21.09 3.31 -1.74
C SER A 60 -19.74 2.83 -2.22
N ASN A 61 -19.26 1.70 -1.67
CA ASN A 61 -17.93 1.20 -1.96
C ASN A 61 -17.69 1.09 -3.48
N SER A 62 -16.62 1.71 -3.96
CA SER A 62 -16.25 1.75 -5.37
C SER A 62 -15.12 0.77 -5.66
N ARG A 63 -15.00 0.33 -6.92
CA ARG A 63 -13.87 -0.52 -7.30
C ARG A 63 -12.63 0.37 -7.49
N PRO A 64 -11.48 0.02 -6.88
CA PRO A 64 -10.25 0.77 -7.10
C PRO A 64 -9.80 0.77 -8.55
N LEU A 65 -9.30 1.91 -9.01
CA LEU A 65 -8.61 2.06 -10.28
C LEU A 65 -7.11 1.82 -10.07
N VAL A 66 -6.62 0.69 -10.56
CA VAL A 66 -5.18 0.38 -10.59
C VAL A 66 -4.66 0.64 -12.00
N LYS A 67 -3.45 1.19 -12.11
CA LYS A 67 -2.80 1.42 -13.41
C LYS A 67 -1.30 1.22 -13.33
N ILE A 68 -0.76 0.39 -14.22
CA ILE A 68 0.68 0.24 -14.43
C ILE A 68 1.16 1.37 -15.35
N ILE A 69 1.94 2.30 -14.81
CA ILE A 69 2.51 3.44 -15.55
C ILE A 69 3.73 3.00 -16.35
N ALA A 70 4.55 2.14 -15.73
CA ALA A 70 5.71 1.48 -16.31
C ALA A 70 5.82 0.04 -15.73
N PRO A 71 6.31 -0.94 -16.51
CA PRO A 71 6.73 -0.84 -17.91
C PRO A 71 5.54 -0.67 -18.87
N LYS A 72 5.80 -0.31 -20.14
CA LYS A 72 4.73 -0.21 -21.15
C LYS A 72 4.33 -1.61 -21.63
N ASP A 73 3.03 -1.78 -21.91
CA ASP A 73 2.53 -3.02 -22.50
C ASP A 73 3.29 -3.35 -23.80
N LYS A 74 3.66 -4.61 -23.95
CA LYS A 74 4.44 -5.20 -25.05
C LYS A 74 5.85 -4.64 -25.21
N SER A 75 6.42 -4.01 -24.18
CA SER A 75 7.83 -3.61 -24.20
C SER A 75 8.77 -4.81 -24.08
N SER A 76 10.00 -4.68 -24.60
CA SER A 76 11.01 -5.73 -24.62
C SER A 76 12.25 -5.30 -23.84
N TYR A 77 12.81 -6.22 -23.08
CA TYR A 77 13.97 -5.99 -22.22
C TYR A 77 15.03 -7.08 -22.40
N PRO A 78 16.33 -6.73 -22.41
CA PRO A 78 17.37 -7.75 -22.45
C PRO A 78 17.32 -8.66 -21.21
N MET A 79 17.65 -9.94 -21.38
CA MET A 79 17.81 -10.88 -20.26
C MET A 79 18.80 -10.36 -19.21
N GLY A 80 18.54 -10.66 -17.94
CA GLY A 80 19.38 -10.21 -16.82
C GLY A 80 19.20 -8.75 -16.39
N THR A 81 18.42 -7.97 -17.14
CA THR A 81 18.16 -6.57 -16.78
C THR A 81 17.17 -6.43 -15.63
N ARG A 82 17.15 -5.24 -15.03
CA ARG A 82 16.12 -4.84 -14.07
C ARG A 82 15.09 -3.99 -14.79
N VAL A 83 13.82 -4.38 -14.71
CA VAL A 83 12.70 -3.62 -15.27
C VAL A 83 12.04 -2.87 -14.12
N VAL A 84 12.06 -1.54 -14.21
CA VAL A 84 11.39 -0.67 -13.23
C VAL A 84 9.89 -0.76 -13.43
N TYR A 85 9.15 -0.88 -12.33
CA TYR A 85 7.70 -0.74 -12.33
C TYR A 85 7.28 0.51 -11.56
N GLN A 86 6.17 1.09 -12.01
CA GLN A 86 5.47 2.15 -11.33
C GLN A 86 3.97 1.92 -11.48
N ILE A 87 3.24 1.97 -10.37
CA ILE A 87 1.83 1.66 -10.26
C ILE A 87 1.16 2.85 -9.58
N ASN A 88 0.04 3.31 -10.14
CA ASN A 88 -0.83 4.25 -9.46
C ASN A 88 -2.14 3.55 -9.11
N VAL A 89 -2.64 3.81 -7.91
CA VAL A 89 -3.94 3.36 -7.41
C VAL A 89 -4.73 4.57 -6.96
N SER A 90 -5.99 4.63 -7.36
CA SER A 90 -6.96 5.61 -6.91
C SER A 90 -8.25 4.89 -6.56
N ASP A 91 -8.80 5.21 -5.40
CA ASP A 91 -10.08 4.74 -4.93
C ASP A 91 -10.84 5.89 -4.27
N ILE A 92 -12.18 5.87 -4.36
CA ILE A 92 -12.99 6.99 -3.85
C ILE A 92 -13.05 6.97 -2.32
N GLU A 93 -12.97 5.79 -1.72
CA GLU A 93 -13.08 5.56 -0.28
C GLU A 93 -11.70 5.57 0.38
N ASP A 94 -10.71 4.91 -0.24
CA ASP A 94 -9.37 4.74 0.32
C ASP A 94 -8.36 5.81 -0.14
N GLY A 95 -8.74 6.68 -1.09
CA GLY A 95 -7.94 7.81 -1.56
C GLY A 95 -6.95 7.45 -2.68
N GLU A 96 -5.83 8.17 -2.74
CA GLU A 96 -4.83 7.97 -3.79
C GLU A 96 -3.47 7.52 -3.27
N SER A 97 -2.84 6.59 -4.00
CA SER A 97 -1.49 6.11 -3.69
C SER A 97 -0.41 7.17 -3.91
N GLU A 98 -0.65 8.15 -4.78
CA GLU A 98 0.29 9.25 -5.06
C GLU A 98 0.53 10.14 -3.83
N TYR A 99 -0.50 10.30 -2.98
CA TYR A 99 -0.42 11.09 -1.74
C TYR A 99 -0.18 10.22 -0.50
N GLY A 100 0.03 8.91 -0.68
CA GLY A 100 0.29 7.97 0.41
C GLY A 100 -0.93 7.66 1.28
N GLU A 101 -2.14 7.95 0.80
CA GLU A 101 -3.39 7.59 1.47
C GLU A 101 -3.63 6.07 1.38
N ILE A 102 -3.33 5.48 0.23
CA ILE A 102 -3.25 4.03 0.05
C ILE A 102 -1.85 3.54 0.45
N PRO A 103 -1.71 2.66 1.46
CA PRO A 103 -0.42 2.12 1.88
C PRO A 103 0.24 1.32 0.76
N SER A 104 1.49 1.67 0.41
CA SER A 104 2.20 1.04 -0.70
C SER A 104 2.37 -0.48 -0.54
N ASN A 105 2.49 -0.99 0.68
CA ASN A 105 2.59 -2.42 0.98
C ASN A 105 1.33 -3.23 0.62
N GLU A 106 0.18 -2.57 0.47
CA GLU A 106 -1.08 -3.21 0.07
C GLU A 106 -1.27 -3.27 -1.44
N VAL A 107 -0.46 -2.52 -2.20
CA VAL A 107 -0.37 -2.62 -3.65
C VAL A 107 0.49 -3.83 -4.01
N LEU A 108 -0.13 -4.81 -4.65
CA LEU A 108 0.51 -6.07 -5.03
C LEU A 108 0.82 -6.09 -6.53
N LEU A 109 2.07 -6.42 -6.88
CA LEU A 109 2.47 -6.78 -8.23
C LEU A 109 2.74 -8.28 -8.31
N LYS A 110 1.91 -9.00 -9.05
CA LYS A 110 2.11 -10.41 -9.42
C LYS A 110 2.81 -10.49 -10.77
N VAL A 111 3.94 -11.17 -10.84
CA VAL A 111 4.72 -11.41 -12.07
C VAL A 111 4.65 -12.89 -12.41
N GLU A 112 3.99 -13.21 -13.51
CA GLU A 112 3.83 -14.58 -13.99
C GLU A 112 4.70 -14.78 -15.23
N TYR A 113 5.45 -15.89 -15.27
CA TYR A 113 6.23 -16.28 -16.43
C TYR A 113 5.73 -17.65 -16.91
N PRO A 114 4.72 -17.66 -17.80
CA PRO A 114 4.29 -18.91 -18.42
C PRO A 114 5.47 -19.50 -19.18
N GLY A 115 5.92 -20.69 -18.80
CA GLY A 115 6.85 -21.45 -19.64
C GLY A 115 6.25 -21.66 -21.04
N SER A 116 7.10 -21.87 -22.04
CA SER A 116 6.81 -22.19 -23.45
C SER A 116 5.49 -22.86 -23.80
N SER A 117 5.07 -23.80 -22.96
CA SER A 117 4.00 -24.74 -23.26
C SER A 117 2.64 -24.34 -22.68
N GLY A 118 2.55 -23.18 -22.03
CA GLY A 118 1.29 -22.65 -21.52
C GLY A 118 0.72 -21.61 -22.47
N THR A 119 -0.25 -22.02 -23.30
CA THR A 119 -1.25 -21.16 -23.94
C THR A 119 -1.54 -19.95 -23.07
N THR A 120 -1.44 -18.72 -23.61
CA THR A 120 -1.86 -17.44 -23.01
C THR A 120 -2.57 -17.68 -21.69
N ALA A 121 -1.79 -17.75 -20.60
CA ALA A 121 -2.27 -18.13 -19.29
C ALA A 121 -3.59 -17.40 -19.10
N GLU A 122 -4.66 -18.16 -18.82
CA GLU A 122 -5.96 -17.60 -18.49
C GLU A 122 -5.67 -16.37 -17.66
N ARG A 123 -5.93 -15.17 -18.24
CA ARG A 123 -5.78 -13.95 -17.45
C ARG A 123 -6.58 -14.27 -16.22
N ASP A 124 -5.94 -14.18 -15.06
CA ASP A 124 -6.60 -14.35 -13.79
C ASP A 124 -7.59 -13.19 -13.69
N ASN A 125 -8.70 -13.35 -14.41
CA ASN A 125 -9.88 -12.51 -14.44
C ASN A 125 -10.70 -12.87 -13.21
N ASN A 126 -10.07 -13.45 -12.18
CA ASN A 126 -10.66 -13.52 -10.87
C ASN A 126 -10.73 -12.09 -10.33
N ILE A 127 -11.84 -11.47 -10.71
CA ILE A 127 -12.34 -10.19 -10.23
C ILE A 127 -12.71 -10.30 -8.74
N GLN A 128 -12.84 -11.53 -8.21
CA GLN A 128 -12.93 -11.79 -6.78
C GLN A 128 -11.60 -11.38 -6.13
N GLY A 129 -11.69 -10.73 -4.97
CA GLY A 129 -10.54 -10.15 -4.26
C GLY A 129 -9.37 -11.10 -4.05
N ASN A 130 -8.22 -10.54 -3.66
CA ASN A 130 -7.07 -11.36 -3.29
C ASN A 130 -7.49 -12.39 -2.21
N PRO A 131 -6.90 -13.59 -2.20
CA PRO A 131 -7.28 -14.61 -1.23
C PRO A 131 -7.08 -14.05 0.20
N PRO A 132 -7.98 -14.35 1.15
CA PRO A 132 -7.98 -13.74 2.48
C PRO A 132 -6.60 -13.73 3.14
N GLY A 133 -5.92 -14.89 3.19
CA GLY A 133 -4.59 -14.98 3.78
C GLY A 133 -3.53 -14.08 3.15
N LEU A 134 -3.63 -13.76 1.85
CA LEU A 134 -2.73 -12.78 1.22
C LEU A 134 -3.09 -11.36 1.65
N LEU A 135 -4.38 -11.02 1.69
CA LEU A 135 -4.82 -9.71 2.16
C LEU A 135 -4.35 -9.45 3.59
N GLU A 136 -4.49 -10.45 4.46
CA GLU A 136 -4.04 -10.35 5.84
C GLU A 136 -2.52 -10.13 5.92
N ILE A 137 -1.71 -10.80 5.09
CA ILE A 137 -0.26 -10.56 5.02
C ILE A 137 0.05 -9.13 4.57
N LEU A 138 -0.67 -8.62 3.55
CA LEU A 138 -0.44 -7.30 2.98
C LEU A 138 -0.80 -6.17 3.96
N SER A 139 -1.90 -6.31 4.70
CA SER A 139 -2.37 -5.34 5.69
C SER A 139 -1.70 -5.50 7.07
N SER A 140 -0.85 -6.51 7.24
CA SER A 140 -0.08 -6.75 8.46
C SER A 140 1.36 -6.25 8.36
N ASN A 141 2.05 -6.20 9.49
CA ASN A 141 3.47 -5.84 9.59
C ASN A 141 4.44 -6.96 9.14
N CYS A 142 3.94 -8.08 8.62
CA CYS A 142 4.74 -9.24 8.22
C CYS A 142 5.84 -8.86 7.20
N LEU A 143 5.49 -7.97 6.26
CA LEU A 143 6.37 -7.55 5.17
C LEU A 143 7.54 -6.66 5.60
N ASN A 144 7.56 -6.21 6.87
CA ASN A 144 8.71 -5.48 7.41
C ASN A 144 9.91 -6.40 7.66
N CYS A 145 9.65 -7.69 7.90
CA CYS A 145 10.66 -8.68 8.27
C CYS A 145 10.74 -9.84 7.28
N HIS A 146 9.70 -10.08 6.50
CA HIS A 146 9.62 -11.13 5.49
C HIS A 146 9.40 -10.51 4.11
N ALA A 147 9.91 -11.18 3.07
CA ALA A 147 9.49 -10.91 1.70
C ALA A 147 9.02 -12.20 1.04
N PHE A 148 8.34 -12.08 -0.09
CA PHE A 148 7.78 -13.25 -0.78
C PHE A 148 8.87 -14.24 -1.21
N LYS A 149 9.97 -13.75 -1.78
CA LYS A 149 11.03 -14.59 -2.37
C LYS A 149 12.41 -14.35 -1.77
N ASP A 150 12.80 -13.10 -1.59
CA ASP A 150 14.10 -12.75 -1.02
C ASP A 150 14.09 -12.82 0.50
N LYS A 151 15.24 -13.19 1.09
CA LYS A 151 15.42 -13.18 2.54
C LYS A 151 15.64 -11.75 3.03
N LEU A 152 14.95 -11.37 4.11
CA LEU A 152 15.15 -10.10 4.81
C LEU A 152 15.73 -10.37 6.21
N ILE A 153 15.05 -9.89 7.26
CA ILE A 153 15.38 -10.18 8.66
C ILE A 153 14.99 -11.62 8.99
N GLY A 154 13.76 -11.99 8.61
CA GLY A 154 13.23 -13.34 8.62
C GLY A 154 13.46 -14.08 7.29
N PRO A 155 13.17 -15.39 7.25
CA PRO A 155 13.17 -16.15 6.00
C PRO A 155 12.12 -15.63 5.03
N SER A 156 12.30 -15.84 3.73
CA SER A 156 11.26 -15.52 2.76
C SER A 156 10.07 -16.48 2.89
N PHE A 157 8.90 -16.05 2.42
CA PHE A 157 7.73 -16.95 2.38
C PHE A 157 7.99 -18.16 1.48
N TYR A 158 8.76 -17.98 0.40
CA TYR A 158 9.27 -19.07 -0.44
C TYR A 158 10.13 -20.06 0.35
N GLU A 159 11.12 -19.58 1.12
CA GLU A 159 11.96 -20.46 1.96
C GLU A 159 11.12 -21.26 2.97
N ILE A 160 10.09 -20.63 3.55
CA ILE A 160 9.16 -21.31 4.46
C ILE A 160 8.38 -22.40 3.72
N SER A 161 7.81 -22.09 2.55
CA SER A 161 7.04 -23.08 1.78
C SER A 161 7.89 -24.25 1.29
N GLU A 162 9.15 -24.02 0.97
CA GLU A 162 10.08 -25.09 0.53
C GLU A 162 10.55 -25.97 1.68
N ARG A 163 10.64 -25.44 2.91
CA ARG A 163 11.15 -26.20 4.07
C ARG A 163 10.13 -27.16 4.66
N TYR A 164 8.83 -26.85 4.56
CA TYR A 164 7.78 -27.58 5.27
C TYR A 164 6.72 -28.15 4.33
N ASP A 165 6.51 -29.46 4.41
CA ASP A 165 5.39 -30.11 3.74
C ASP A 165 4.03 -29.58 4.25
N ILE A 166 3.04 -29.53 3.37
CA ILE A 166 1.67 -29.11 3.70
C ILE A 166 0.97 -30.22 4.49
N THR A 167 1.16 -30.23 5.81
CA THR A 167 0.51 -31.16 6.75
C THR A 167 -0.23 -30.41 7.86
N PRO A 168 -1.30 -30.98 8.45
CA PRO A 168 -2.01 -30.36 9.56
C PRO A 168 -1.09 -29.98 10.74
N GLN A 169 -0.08 -30.80 11.02
CA GLN A 169 0.90 -30.58 12.09
C GLN A 169 1.80 -29.38 11.79
N ASN A 170 2.30 -29.25 10.56
CA ASN A 170 3.11 -28.10 10.16
C ASN A 170 2.27 -26.82 10.13
N MET A 171 1.02 -26.89 9.65
CA MET A 171 0.08 -25.77 9.67
C MET A 171 -0.14 -25.26 11.11
N GLN A 172 -0.39 -26.15 12.07
CA GLN A 172 -0.54 -25.79 13.49
C GLN A 172 0.75 -25.20 14.08
N THR A 173 1.91 -25.78 13.73
CA THR A 173 3.21 -25.31 14.21
C THR A 173 3.52 -23.90 13.71
N MET A 174 3.29 -23.63 12.41
CA MET A 174 3.49 -22.30 11.84
C MET A 174 2.50 -21.29 12.39
N ALA A 175 1.23 -21.67 12.54
CA ALA A 175 0.23 -20.80 13.17
C ALA A 175 0.63 -20.43 14.61
N LYS A 176 1.15 -21.39 15.37
CA LYS A 176 1.69 -21.15 16.71
C LYS A 176 2.88 -20.20 16.67
N HIS A 177 3.81 -20.38 15.74
CA HIS A 177 4.94 -19.46 15.57
C HIS A 177 4.48 -18.04 15.30
N VAL A 178 3.49 -17.82 14.44
CA VAL A 178 2.94 -16.48 14.17
C VAL A 178 2.31 -15.90 15.45
N LYS A 179 1.46 -16.68 16.14
CA LYS A 179 0.72 -16.20 17.31
C LYS A 179 1.62 -15.89 18.51
N GLU A 180 2.55 -16.77 18.81
CA GLU A 180 3.36 -16.74 20.05
C GLU A 180 4.79 -16.23 19.82
N GLY A 181 5.18 -16.02 18.56
CA GLY A 181 6.56 -15.74 18.17
C GLY A 181 7.36 -17.03 17.93
N SER A 182 8.57 -16.86 17.40
CA SER A 182 9.45 -17.99 17.09
C SER A 182 10.91 -17.62 17.32
N SER A 183 11.72 -18.59 17.74
CA SER A 183 13.16 -18.42 17.91
C SER A 183 13.89 -19.74 17.63
N GLY A 184 15.14 -19.67 17.17
CA GLY A 184 16.01 -20.84 16.97
C GLY A 184 15.74 -21.67 15.70
N VAL A 185 14.58 -21.53 15.05
CA VAL A 185 14.22 -22.34 13.87
C VAL A 185 14.98 -21.92 12.61
N TRP A 186 15.21 -20.61 12.45
CA TRP A 186 15.84 -19.98 11.28
C TRP A 186 17.17 -19.27 11.65
N GLY A 187 17.77 -19.67 12.77
CA GLY A 187 18.95 -19.05 13.36
C GLY A 187 18.60 -18.26 14.63
N ASN A 188 19.42 -17.26 14.93
CA ASN A 188 19.33 -16.48 16.17
C ASN A 188 18.29 -15.35 16.13
N THR A 189 17.74 -15.05 14.95
CA THR A 189 16.68 -14.04 14.79
C THR A 189 15.41 -14.52 15.48
N VAL A 190 14.80 -13.64 16.28
CA VAL A 190 13.53 -13.90 16.96
C VAL A 190 12.42 -13.19 16.21
N MET A 191 11.35 -13.93 15.90
CA MET A 191 10.10 -13.37 15.41
C MET A 191 9.22 -13.01 16.62
N PRO A 192 8.79 -11.74 16.78
CA PRO A 192 7.86 -11.34 17.83
C PRO A 192 6.53 -12.08 17.76
N SER A 193 5.79 -12.10 18.88
CA SER A 193 4.42 -12.62 18.91
C SER A 193 3.44 -11.65 18.27
N HIS A 194 2.41 -12.18 17.59
CA HIS A 194 1.31 -11.42 17.01
C HIS A 194 -0.04 -11.75 17.70
N PRO A 195 -0.23 -11.37 18.98
CA PRO A 195 -1.46 -11.68 19.72
C PRO A 195 -2.69 -10.93 19.19
N GLU A 196 -2.52 -9.85 18.43
CA GLU A 196 -3.56 -9.07 17.78
C GLU A 196 -4.29 -9.84 16.67
N LEU A 197 -3.59 -10.75 15.97
CA LEU A 197 -4.16 -11.55 14.89
C LEU A 197 -5.00 -12.69 15.44
N SER A 198 -6.22 -12.88 14.94
CA SER A 198 -7.07 -14.01 15.25
C SER A 198 -6.48 -15.33 14.73
N ASN A 199 -6.89 -16.45 15.34
CA ASN A 199 -6.46 -17.78 14.88
C ASN A 199 -6.89 -18.06 13.43
N GLN A 200 -8.00 -17.46 12.99
CA GLN A 200 -8.50 -17.62 11.62
C GLN A 200 -7.58 -16.89 10.63
N GLU A 201 -7.31 -15.60 10.85
CA GLU A 201 -6.41 -14.81 9.98
C GLU A 201 -5.05 -15.50 9.87
N ILE A 202 -4.45 -15.91 11.00
CA ILE A 202 -3.17 -16.62 11.01
C ILE A 202 -3.25 -17.92 10.19
N HIS A 203 -4.33 -18.69 10.33
CA HIS A 203 -4.48 -19.93 9.57
C HIS A 203 -4.52 -19.67 8.07
N GLU A 204 -5.28 -18.65 7.65
CA GLU A 204 -5.40 -18.24 6.25
C GLU A 204 -4.06 -17.74 5.69
N MET A 205 -3.32 -16.91 6.44
CA MET A 205 -1.98 -16.45 6.07
C MET A 205 -1.01 -17.63 5.85
N VAL A 206 -0.91 -18.52 6.84
CA VAL A 206 -0.02 -19.70 6.76
C VAL A 206 -0.42 -20.59 5.60
N GLN A 207 -1.72 -20.81 5.40
CA GLN A 207 -2.22 -21.62 4.29
C GLN A 207 -1.84 -21.01 2.95
N TRP A 208 -1.94 -19.68 2.82
CA TRP A 208 -1.56 -18.99 1.62
C TRP A 208 -0.06 -19.12 1.34
N ILE A 209 0.78 -18.87 2.35
CA ILE A 209 2.25 -18.99 2.27
C ILE A 209 2.63 -20.39 1.77
N MET A 210 2.16 -21.43 2.44
CA MET A 210 2.55 -22.80 2.12
C MET A 210 2.08 -23.26 0.73
N LYS A 211 0.95 -22.74 0.23
CA LYS A 211 0.38 -23.16 -1.06
C LYS A 211 0.86 -22.34 -2.26
N ASN A 212 1.19 -21.07 -2.06
CA ASN A 212 1.40 -20.13 -3.16
C ASN A 212 2.80 -19.54 -3.22
N ALA A 213 3.47 -19.36 -2.06
CA ALA A 213 4.78 -18.71 -2.06
C ALA A 213 5.86 -19.52 -2.78
N GLY A 214 5.74 -20.86 -2.79
CA GLY A 214 6.67 -21.80 -3.43
C GLY A 214 6.54 -21.92 -4.96
N LYS A 215 5.56 -21.25 -5.58
CA LYS A 215 5.30 -21.42 -7.02
C LYS A 215 6.43 -20.84 -7.86
N SER A 216 7.19 -21.70 -8.53
CA SER A 216 8.36 -21.33 -9.33
C SER A 216 8.05 -20.64 -10.66
N ASN A 217 6.81 -20.23 -10.90
CA ASN A 217 6.38 -19.49 -12.11
C ASN A 217 5.71 -18.16 -11.78
N ILE A 218 5.66 -17.80 -10.49
CA ILE A 218 5.01 -16.59 -9.99
C ILE A 218 5.93 -15.93 -8.98
N ASP A 219 6.22 -14.65 -9.20
CA ASP A 219 6.87 -13.80 -8.23
C ASP A 219 5.89 -12.72 -7.75
N TYR A 220 5.92 -12.41 -6.45
CA TYR A 220 5.11 -11.37 -5.84
C TYR A 220 6.00 -10.24 -5.34
N TYR A 221 5.59 -9.01 -5.62
CA TYR A 221 6.21 -7.79 -5.13
C TYR A 221 5.13 -6.90 -4.52
N THR A 222 5.53 -6.03 -3.60
CA THR A 222 4.66 -5.02 -3.00
C THR A 222 5.25 -3.64 -3.23
N GLY A 223 4.39 -2.62 -3.15
CA GLY A 223 4.78 -1.24 -3.41
C GLY A 223 4.21 -0.69 -4.72
N THR A 224 4.14 0.63 -4.77
CA THR A 224 3.77 1.40 -5.96
C THR A 224 4.94 1.56 -6.93
N GLU A 225 6.17 1.28 -6.50
CA GLU A 225 7.37 1.37 -7.33
C GLU A 225 8.41 0.34 -6.93
N GLY A 226 9.30 0.00 -7.86
CA GLY A 226 10.40 -0.93 -7.62
C GLY A 226 11.01 -1.45 -8.91
N SER A 227 11.72 -2.57 -8.83
CA SER A 227 12.28 -3.22 -10.01
C SER A 227 12.16 -4.74 -9.94
N ILE A 228 11.77 -5.36 -11.04
CA ILE A 228 11.79 -6.80 -11.21
C ILE A 228 13.08 -7.20 -11.94
N LYS A 229 13.69 -8.32 -11.53
CA LYS A 229 14.89 -8.84 -12.19
C LYS A 229 14.48 -9.86 -13.23
N ILE A 230 14.82 -9.62 -14.49
CA ILE A 230 14.64 -10.61 -15.55
C ILE A 230 15.72 -11.69 -15.37
N PRO A 231 15.36 -12.98 -15.27
CA PRO A 231 16.33 -14.06 -15.13
C PRO A 231 17.27 -14.13 -16.35
N LEU A 232 18.52 -14.54 -16.14
CA LEU A 232 19.54 -14.67 -17.19
C LEU A 232 19.31 -15.89 -18.10
N SER A 233 18.50 -16.84 -17.66
CA SER A 233 18.15 -18.04 -18.42
C SER A 233 16.73 -18.46 -18.07
N VAL A 234 15.89 -18.52 -19.08
CA VAL A 234 14.67 -19.34 -19.09
C VAL A 234 14.93 -20.33 -20.21
N ASP A 235 14.91 -21.62 -19.88
CA ASP A 235 15.32 -22.74 -20.72
C ASP A 235 15.32 -22.45 -22.24
N SER A 236 16.50 -22.29 -22.85
CA SER A 236 16.80 -22.31 -24.29
C SER A 236 15.89 -21.50 -25.25
N GLU A 237 14.97 -20.67 -24.76
CA GLU A 237 13.89 -20.13 -25.56
C GLU A 237 14.14 -18.71 -26.02
N LYS A 238 13.90 -18.50 -27.31
CA LYS A 238 13.84 -17.18 -27.91
C LYS A 238 12.51 -16.54 -27.52
N ASN A 239 12.57 -15.42 -26.81
CA ASN A 239 11.45 -14.56 -26.39
C ASN A 239 10.59 -15.12 -25.25
N VAL A 240 11.00 -14.84 -24.01
CA VAL A 240 10.20 -15.15 -22.80
C VAL A 240 9.14 -14.08 -22.60
N THR A 241 7.93 -14.49 -22.27
CA THR A 241 6.83 -13.57 -21.95
C THR A 241 6.63 -13.51 -20.44
N PHE A 242 6.49 -12.30 -19.91
CA PHE A 242 6.10 -12.04 -18.52
C PHE A 242 4.78 -11.28 -18.50
N ILE A 243 3.87 -11.68 -17.62
CA ILE A 243 2.61 -11.00 -17.35
C ILE A 243 2.74 -10.33 -15.99
N LEU A 244 2.74 -9.01 -15.97
CA LEU A 244 2.75 -8.19 -14.76
C LEU A 244 1.32 -7.79 -14.46
N THR A 245 0.78 -8.23 -13.34
CA THR A 245 -0.56 -7.84 -12.87
C THR A 245 -0.44 -7.08 -11.56
N ALA A 246 -0.70 -5.78 -11.61
CA ALA A 246 -0.82 -4.94 -10.44
C ALA A 246 -2.25 -5.03 -9.91
N SER A 247 -2.42 -5.08 -8.59
CA SER A 247 -3.73 -5.14 -7.96
C SER A 247 -3.74 -4.47 -6.59
N TYR A 248 -4.91 -3.98 -6.23
CA TYR A 248 -5.22 -3.45 -4.91
C TYR A 248 -6.63 -3.92 -4.55
N THR A 249 -6.84 -4.31 -3.29
CA THR A 249 -8.17 -4.64 -2.76
C THR A 249 -8.48 -3.63 -1.69
N ASP A 250 -9.55 -2.85 -1.90
CA ASP A 250 -9.97 -1.79 -0.99
C ASP A 250 -10.20 -2.32 0.43
N HIS A 251 -10.33 -1.42 1.40
CA HIS A 251 -10.73 -1.77 2.76
C HIS A 251 -12.25 -2.02 2.86
N GLY A 252 -13.00 -1.56 1.87
CA GLY A 252 -14.45 -1.60 1.84
C GLY A 252 -15.06 -0.64 2.86
N GLU A 253 -16.38 -0.50 2.81
CA GLU A 253 -17.12 0.26 3.82
C GLU A 253 -17.37 -0.60 5.08
N ASP A 254 -17.73 0.01 6.21
CA ASP A 254 -17.98 -0.67 7.50
C ASP A 254 -18.78 -1.99 7.35
N GLY A 255 -18.08 -3.13 7.28
CA GLY A 255 -18.67 -4.47 7.10
C GLY A 255 -19.16 -4.81 5.68
N GLY A 256 -18.84 -3.95 4.71
CA GLY A 256 -19.12 -4.10 3.28
C GLY A 256 -18.16 -5.06 2.57
N GLN A 257 -18.53 -5.42 1.34
CA GLN A 257 -17.71 -6.29 0.51
C GLN A 257 -16.49 -5.53 -0.01
N ARG A 258 -15.30 -6.08 0.24
CA ARG A 258 -14.06 -5.58 -0.36
C ARG A 258 -14.03 -5.81 -1.88
N LEU A 259 -13.62 -4.81 -2.65
CA LEU A 259 -13.50 -4.87 -4.11
C LEU A 259 -12.04 -4.75 -4.54
N LYS A 260 -11.69 -5.48 -5.61
CA LYS A 260 -10.33 -5.50 -6.17
C LYS A 260 -10.23 -4.73 -7.47
N GLY A 261 -9.33 -3.77 -7.53
CA GLY A 261 -8.83 -3.18 -8.76
C GLY A 261 -7.63 -3.96 -9.30
N GLN A 262 -7.47 -4.03 -10.62
CA GLN A 262 -6.25 -4.58 -11.21
C GLN A 262 -5.98 -4.01 -12.60
N ASP A 263 -4.72 -4.02 -13.00
CA ASP A 263 -4.24 -3.74 -14.34
C ASP A 263 -3.12 -4.70 -14.70
N SER A 264 -2.98 -5.02 -15.99
CA SER A 264 -2.00 -5.99 -16.45
C SER A 264 -1.26 -5.50 -17.69
N VAL A 265 0.05 -5.67 -17.71
CA VAL A 265 0.90 -5.44 -18.88
C VAL A 265 1.70 -6.70 -19.20
N ILE A 266 1.95 -6.91 -20.48
CA ILE A 266 2.82 -7.99 -20.97
C ILE A 266 4.18 -7.38 -21.30
N ILE A 267 5.26 -8.01 -20.89
CA ILE A 267 6.61 -7.65 -21.35
C ILE A 267 7.32 -8.87 -21.92
N TYR A 268 8.26 -8.62 -22.82
CA TYR A 268 9.08 -9.64 -23.44
C TYR A 268 10.51 -9.53 -22.96
N ALA A 269 11.20 -10.67 -22.89
CA ALA A 269 12.64 -10.69 -22.67
C ALA A 269 13.39 -11.46 -23.76
N ASN A 270 14.52 -10.92 -24.19
CA ASN A 270 15.34 -11.43 -25.28
C ASN A 270 16.85 -11.25 -25.08
#